data_AF-A0A2E1N0N3-F1
#
_entry.id   AF-A0A2E1N0N3-F1
#
_cell.length_a   1.000
_cell.length_b   1.000
_cell.length_c   1.000
_cell.angle_alpha   90.00
_cell.angle_beta   90.00
_cell.angle_gamma   90.00
#
_symmetry.space_group_name_H-M   'P 1'
#
loop_
_entity.id
_entity.type
_entity.pdbx_description
1 polymer ?
#
loop_
_entity_poly.entity_id
_entity_poly.type
_entity_poly.pdbx_seq_one_letter_code
_entity_poly.pdbx_strand_id
1 'polypeptide(L)'
;MKKLYIILLTLATTASFSQATDLFFSQYGEGSGNNKFIEIYNGTGQDVDLSNYAFPSVANDPDVPGMHEYWNDFPEGAVVTNGDVYVIAHPSASDEITATADHFHQYLSNGDDGYALALGTEEQYSVIDFIGDFNGDPGDGWDVAGVLEATKNHTLTRKSTVCQGNPDWDASRGTNEEDSEWIVTEQNDSSGLGSHVAECSNDVSVLITSPSNGVTLAPGASEVAVEFSVSNFELGVDGYATLAFQSMDAEGNMVETEMLDNPISPFTITVTCGLTYQVSIVLYNNDESTAANNTVIFYAPTCVDCPDVGSVIITEILNNADGNDDGKEWFEIYNTSDSAIDLQDWSVTDEGSNAFTISESLVIEAGGFLVLGEETDPVLNSEAEVDYAWGTNTNFTLGNGDDEVILSCGGVVIDMVAYDNGDTFPDPNSFSMALSPDAYNSVDNDLGENWGISLQPYGDGENSGTPGTEPQLSMNENQFSNIKLYPNPVVGDYINIDGINSDFETKIFNVLGKVVLQSFNSKTINISNLQSGIYLVELSSENSFITKKIII
;
A
#
# COMPACT_ATOMS: atom_id res chain seq x y z
N MET A 1 17.49 -37.44 21.96
CA MET A 1 16.08 -37.14 21.62
C MET A 1 15.62 -36.00 22.52
N LYS A 2 15.84 -34.74 22.09
CA LYS A 2 15.33 -33.56 22.79
C LYS A 2 13.83 -33.48 22.48
N LYS A 3 13.00 -33.40 23.52
CA LYS A 3 11.54 -33.30 23.37
C LYS A 3 11.20 -31.86 23.02
N LEU A 4 10.65 -31.67 21.83
CA LEU A 4 10.05 -30.41 21.37
C LEU A 4 8.67 -30.31 22.04
N TYR A 5 8.45 -29.30 22.87
CA TYR A 5 7.14 -28.98 23.40
C TYR A 5 6.55 -27.87 22.53
N ILE A 6 5.60 -28.22 21.68
CA ILE A 6 4.76 -27.26 20.95
C ILE A 6 3.69 -26.81 21.94
N ILE A 7 3.79 -25.58 22.43
CA ILE A 7 2.70 -24.90 23.12
C ILE A 7 1.79 -24.35 22.02
N LEU A 8 0.66 -25.02 21.80
CA LEU A 8 -0.40 -24.52 20.93
C LEU A 8 -1.15 -23.44 21.71
N LEU A 9 -0.81 -22.17 21.47
CA LEU A 9 -1.53 -21.03 22.00
C LEU A 9 -2.75 -20.80 21.11
N THR A 10 -3.92 -21.24 21.56
CA THR A 10 -5.20 -20.86 20.93
C THR A 10 -5.48 -19.41 21.29
N LEU A 11 -5.26 -18.50 20.34
CA LEU A 11 -5.63 -17.09 20.46
C LEU A 11 -7.15 -16.99 20.23
N ALA A 12 -7.92 -16.99 21.31
CA ALA A 12 -9.33 -16.62 21.27
C ALA A 12 -9.40 -15.10 21.48
N THR A 13 -9.56 -14.34 20.39
CA THR A 13 -9.89 -12.91 20.45
C THR A 13 -11.36 -12.79 20.86
N THR A 14 -11.63 -12.57 22.13
CA THR A 14 -12.97 -12.20 22.60
C THR A 14 -13.13 -10.69 22.40
N ALA A 15 -13.64 -10.28 21.23
CA ALA A 15 -14.22 -8.95 21.09
C ALA A 15 -15.53 -8.94 21.88
N SER A 16 -15.70 -7.96 22.77
CA SER A 16 -16.93 -7.77 23.53
C SER A 16 -17.67 -6.58 22.92
N PHE A 17 -18.82 -6.85 22.32
CA PHE A 17 -19.64 -5.83 21.66
C PHE A 17 -20.59 -5.19 22.68
N SER A 18 -20.91 -3.90 22.50
CA SER A 18 -21.82 -3.15 23.38
C SER A 18 -23.22 -3.74 23.36
N GLN A 19 -23.97 -3.61 24.46
CA GLN A 19 -25.37 -4.01 24.51
C GLN A 19 -26.24 -3.18 23.54
N ALA A 20 -27.32 -3.76 23.02
CA ALA A 20 -28.37 -2.99 22.36
C ALA A 20 -29.01 -1.97 23.29
N THR A 21 -29.07 -0.73 22.84
CA THR A 21 -29.73 0.35 23.57
C THR A 21 -31.23 0.40 23.28
N ASP A 22 -31.66 -0.21 22.17
CA ASP A 22 -33.05 -0.29 21.74
C ASP A 22 -33.28 -1.56 20.87
N LEU A 23 -34.52 -1.78 20.43
CA LEU A 23 -34.92 -2.84 19.50
C LEU A 23 -34.30 -2.64 18.11
N PHE A 24 -34.17 -3.71 17.33
CA PHE A 24 -33.75 -3.59 15.93
C PHE A 24 -34.28 -4.72 15.06
N PHE A 25 -34.30 -4.53 13.75
CA PHE A 25 -34.67 -5.58 12.81
C PHE A 25 -33.59 -6.65 12.76
N SER A 26 -33.96 -7.89 13.10
CA SER A 26 -33.06 -9.05 13.08
C SER A 26 -33.25 -9.91 11.84
N GLN A 27 -34.43 -9.87 11.21
CA GLN A 27 -34.68 -10.58 9.96
C GLN A 27 -35.77 -9.91 9.13
N TYR A 28 -35.66 -10.03 7.81
CA TYR A 28 -36.67 -9.63 6.84
C TYR A 28 -36.71 -10.65 5.71
N GLY A 29 -37.91 -11.00 5.26
CA GLY A 29 -38.08 -11.94 4.15
C GLY A 29 -39.10 -11.45 3.15
N GLU A 30 -38.70 -11.41 1.88
CA GLU A 30 -39.58 -11.30 0.72
C GLU A 30 -39.44 -12.58 -0.10
N GLY A 31 -40.36 -13.51 0.11
CA GLY A 31 -40.33 -14.84 -0.49
C GLY A 31 -41.39 -15.03 -1.57
N SER A 32 -41.50 -16.28 -2.04
CA SER A 32 -42.47 -16.64 -3.07
C SER A 32 -43.91 -16.44 -2.58
N GLY A 33 -44.71 -15.72 -3.38
CA GLY A 33 -46.10 -15.45 -3.05
C GLY A 33 -46.25 -14.59 -1.81
N ASN A 34 -46.71 -15.19 -0.71
CA ASN A 34 -47.00 -14.50 0.54
C ASN A 34 -46.05 -14.94 1.67
N ASN A 35 -44.94 -15.62 1.36
CA ASN A 35 -43.91 -15.95 2.33
C ASN A 35 -43.12 -14.68 2.70
N LYS A 36 -43.76 -13.80 3.49
CA LYS A 36 -43.25 -12.48 3.84
C LYS A 36 -43.30 -12.28 5.34
N PHE A 37 -42.23 -11.70 5.90
CA PHE A 37 -42.13 -11.44 7.32
C PHE A 37 -41.11 -10.34 7.66
N ILE A 38 -41.24 -9.79 8.86
CA ILE A 38 -40.27 -8.91 9.53
C ILE A 38 -40.09 -9.46 10.96
N GLU A 39 -38.85 -9.55 11.42
CA GLU A 39 -38.49 -9.96 12.77
C GLU A 39 -37.73 -8.83 13.47
N ILE A 40 -38.13 -8.54 14.71
CA ILE A 40 -37.54 -7.50 15.55
C ILE A 40 -36.95 -8.15 16.80
N TYR A 41 -35.68 -7.90 17.08
CA TYR A 41 -34.99 -8.44 18.25
C TYR A 41 -34.93 -7.44 19.40
N ASN A 42 -35.08 -7.95 20.63
CA ASN A 42 -34.86 -7.20 21.86
C ASN A 42 -33.55 -7.60 22.55
N GLY A 43 -32.48 -6.84 22.33
CA GLY A 43 -31.20 -6.99 23.04
C GLY A 43 -31.01 -6.06 24.25
N THR A 44 -32.05 -5.34 24.67
CA THR A 44 -31.94 -4.20 25.59
C THR A 44 -31.63 -4.57 27.05
N GLY A 45 -31.69 -5.85 27.38
CA GLY A 45 -31.42 -6.35 28.73
C GLY A 45 -32.66 -6.37 29.63
N GLN A 46 -33.79 -5.84 29.17
CA GLN A 46 -35.07 -5.81 29.89
C GLN A 46 -36.23 -6.08 28.91
N ASP A 47 -37.41 -6.40 29.44
CA ASP A 47 -38.61 -6.58 28.61
C ASP A 47 -39.07 -5.22 28.06
N VAL A 48 -39.42 -5.17 26.78
CA VAL A 48 -39.84 -3.93 26.10
C VAL A 48 -41.33 -3.97 25.76
N ASP A 49 -42.06 -2.97 26.23
CA ASP A 49 -43.47 -2.72 25.89
C ASP A 49 -43.55 -1.95 24.55
N LEU A 50 -44.25 -2.51 23.57
CA LEU A 50 -44.34 -1.97 22.22
C LEU A 50 -45.39 -0.88 22.04
N SER A 51 -46.08 -0.44 23.10
CA SER A 51 -47.17 0.55 23.02
C SER A 51 -46.75 1.94 22.49
N ASN A 52 -45.47 2.29 22.54
CA ASN A 52 -44.92 3.50 21.93
C ASN A 52 -44.05 3.21 20.70
N TYR A 53 -44.06 1.99 20.19
CA TYR A 53 -43.34 1.61 18.99
C TYR A 53 -44.29 1.48 17.81
N ALA A 54 -43.75 1.65 16.61
CA ALA A 54 -44.44 1.41 15.35
C ALA A 54 -43.45 0.91 14.30
N PHE A 55 -43.98 0.36 13.22
CA PHE A 55 -43.21 -0.05 12.04
C PHE A 55 -43.71 0.71 10.79
N PRO A 56 -43.50 2.03 10.71
CA PRO A 56 -43.99 2.83 9.59
C PRO A 56 -43.38 2.39 8.26
N SER A 57 -44.12 2.57 7.17
CA SER A 57 -43.69 2.14 5.85
C SER A 57 -44.03 3.13 4.72
N VAL A 58 -43.35 2.95 3.60
CA VAL A 58 -43.55 3.60 2.30
C VAL A 58 -43.74 2.52 1.25
N ALA A 59 -44.69 2.71 0.32
CA ALA A 59 -44.93 1.76 -0.75
C ALA A 59 -44.26 2.20 -2.07
N ASN A 60 -43.27 1.45 -2.56
CA ASN A 60 -42.47 1.76 -3.74
C ASN A 60 -41.84 3.19 -3.67
N ASP A 61 -42.27 4.13 -4.52
CA ASP A 61 -41.81 5.53 -4.55
C ASP A 61 -42.57 6.41 -3.53
N PRO A 62 -41.89 7.04 -2.55
CA PRO A 62 -42.54 7.89 -1.57
C PRO A 62 -43.22 9.12 -2.21
N ASP A 63 -44.47 9.37 -1.85
CA ASP A 63 -45.19 10.61 -2.20
C ASP A 63 -44.41 11.88 -1.76
N VAL A 64 -43.73 11.80 -0.61
CA VAL A 64 -42.85 12.84 -0.07
C VAL A 64 -41.58 12.20 0.48
N PRO A 65 -40.40 12.41 -0.15
CA PRO A 65 -39.14 11.88 0.35
C PRO A 65 -38.86 12.25 1.81
N GLY A 66 -38.44 11.25 2.58
CA GLY A 66 -38.16 11.32 4.01
C GLY A 66 -39.39 11.14 4.91
N MET A 67 -40.58 10.91 4.37
CA MET A 67 -41.82 10.74 5.12
C MET A 67 -42.44 9.37 4.88
N HIS A 68 -42.88 8.71 5.95
CA HIS A 68 -43.72 7.53 5.84
C HIS A 68 -45.10 7.85 5.21
N GLU A 69 -45.72 6.83 4.62
CA GLU A 69 -47.09 6.89 4.08
C GLU A 69 -48.09 6.17 4.98
N TYR A 70 -47.62 5.13 5.66
CA TYR A 70 -48.42 4.29 6.55
C TYR A 70 -47.77 4.22 7.92
N TRP A 71 -48.52 4.59 8.95
CA TRP A 71 -48.16 4.35 10.34
C TRP A 71 -48.78 3.02 10.79
N ASN A 72 -47.94 2.05 11.17
CA ASN A 72 -48.39 0.72 11.58
C ASN A 72 -48.09 0.48 13.06
N ASP A 73 -49.14 0.37 13.88
CA ASP A 73 -49.04 0.11 15.31
C ASP A 73 -48.91 -1.38 15.63
N PHE A 74 -48.25 -1.69 16.76
CA PHE A 74 -48.29 -3.02 17.35
C PHE A 74 -49.63 -3.27 18.09
N PRO A 75 -50.10 -4.53 18.20
CA PRO A 75 -51.29 -4.87 18.97
C PRO A 75 -51.19 -4.42 20.43
N GLU A 76 -52.34 -4.02 21.01
CA GLU A 76 -52.40 -3.60 22.42
C GLU A 76 -51.85 -4.68 23.37
N GLY A 77 -50.87 -4.30 24.18
CA GLY A 77 -50.22 -5.19 25.16
C GLY A 77 -49.11 -6.06 24.58
N ALA A 78 -48.65 -5.81 23.34
CA ALA A 78 -47.48 -6.47 22.79
C ALA A 78 -46.21 -6.12 23.58
N VAL A 79 -45.45 -7.15 23.95
CA VAL A 79 -44.21 -7.05 24.72
C VAL A 79 -43.20 -8.02 24.11
N VAL A 80 -41.94 -7.61 24.00
CA VAL A 80 -40.83 -8.47 23.61
C VAL A 80 -39.94 -8.70 24.82
N THR A 81 -39.77 -9.97 25.22
CA THR A 81 -38.89 -10.31 26.36
C THR A 81 -37.44 -10.03 26.00
N ASN A 82 -36.59 -9.69 26.97
CA ASN A 82 -35.15 -9.57 26.70
C ASN A 82 -34.56 -10.86 26.11
N GLY A 83 -33.80 -10.72 25.03
CA GLY A 83 -33.18 -11.81 24.29
C GLY A 83 -34.13 -12.57 23.37
N ASP A 84 -35.38 -12.12 23.25
CA ASP A 84 -36.42 -12.70 22.39
C ASP A 84 -36.65 -11.84 21.14
N VAL A 85 -37.44 -12.37 20.21
CA VAL A 85 -37.84 -11.68 18.99
C VAL A 85 -39.35 -11.46 18.92
N TYR A 86 -39.78 -10.55 18.05
CA TYR A 86 -41.17 -10.31 17.70
C TYR A 86 -41.35 -10.43 16.18
N VAL A 87 -42.15 -11.40 15.75
CA VAL A 87 -42.33 -11.75 14.33
C VAL A 87 -43.66 -11.23 13.80
N ILE A 88 -43.57 -10.42 12.74
CA ILE A 88 -44.70 -9.94 11.94
C ILE A 88 -44.73 -10.73 10.63
N ALA A 89 -45.80 -11.48 10.36
CA ALA A 89 -45.90 -12.30 9.15
C ALA A 89 -47.14 -11.99 8.32
N HIS A 90 -47.09 -12.32 7.03
CA HIS A 90 -48.30 -12.31 6.22
C HIS A 90 -49.23 -13.49 6.62
N PRO A 91 -50.55 -13.27 6.78
CA PRO A 91 -51.49 -14.31 7.25
C PRO A 91 -51.72 -15.49 6.29
N SER A 92 -51.10 -15.45 5.12
CA SER A 92 -51.13 -16.52 4.10
C SER A 92 -49.74 -16.96 3.68
N ALA A 93 -48.72 -16.69 4.51
CA ALA A 93 -47.41 -17.32 4.39
C ALA A 93 -47.50 -18.83 4.64
N SER A 94 -46.39 -19.53 4.45
CA SER A 94 -46.28 -20.95 4.78
C SER A 94 -46.60 -21.24 6.26
N ASP A 95 -46.94 -22.49 6.57
CA ASP A 95 -47.18 -22.94 7.95
C ASP A 95 -45.94 -22.73 8.85
N GLU A 96 -44.73 -22.79 8.26
CA GLU A 96 -43.47 -22.55 8.97
C GLU A 96 -43.35 -21.10 9.45
N ILE A 97 -43.62 -20.14 8.58
CA ILE A 97 -43.59 -18.69 8.91
C ILE A 97 -44.77 -18.31 9.82
N THR A 98 -45.97 -18.83 9.56
CA THR A 98 -47.14 -18.45 10.37
C THR A 98 -47.13 -19.06 11.78
N ALA A 99 -46.35 -20.13 12.01
CA ALA A 99 -46.19 -20.73 13.33
C ALA A 99 -45.28 -19.93 14.26
N THR A 100 -44.39 -19.08 13.72
CA THR A 100 -43.49 -18.21 14.50
C THR A 100 -44.06 -16.80 14.71
N ALA A 101 -45.13 -16.43 14.01
CA ALA A 101 -45.70 -15.09 14.03
C ALA A 101 -46.35 -14.72 15.37
N ASP A 102 -45.96 -13.58 15.92
CA ASP A 102 -46.61 -12.94 17.08
C ASP A 102 -47.85 -12.14 16.66
N HIS A 103 -47.80 -11.54 15.47
CA HIS A 103 -48.99 -10.98 14.84
C HIS A 103 -48.94 -11.08 13.31
N PHE A 104 -50.11 -10.86 12.68
CA PHE A 104 -50.23 -10.84 11.23
C PHE A 104 -50.42 -9.44 10.67
N HIS A 105 -49.75 -9.15 9.57
CA HIS A 105 -49.90 -7.91 8.80
C HIS A 105 -50.11 -8.23 7.31
N GLN A 106 -51.10 -7.59 6.67
CA GLN A 106 -51.50 -7.95 5.30
C GLN A 106 -50.61 -7.31 4.23
N TYR A 107 -50.05 -6.14 4.49
CA TYR A 107 -49.33 -5.34 3.50
C TYR A 107 -47.85 -5.33 3.84
N LEU A 108 -47.17 -6.46 3.59
CA LEU A 108 -45.72 -6.59 3.73
C LEU A 108 -45.02 -6.39 2.38
N SER A 109 -43.78 -5.88 2.45
CA SER A 109 -42.96 -5.46 1.30
C SER A 109 -42.98 -6.44 0.14
N ASN A 110 -43.04 -5.95 -1.10
CA ASN A 110 -42.75 -6.72 -2.32
C ASN A 110 -41.36 -6.51 -2.90
N GLY A 111 -40.45 -5.92 -2.11
CA GLY A 111 -39.04 -5.75 -2.45
C GLY A 111 -38.60 -4.30 -2.47
N ASP A 112 -39.48 -3.41 -2.88
CA ASP A 112 -39.26 -1.97 -3.11
C ASP A 112 -39.96 -1.08 -2.08
N ASP A 113 -40.50 -1.66 -1.01
CA ASP A 113 -41.13 -0.91 0.09
C ASP A 113 -40.15 -0.69 1.26
N GLY A 114 -40.07 0.54 1.74
CA GLY A 114 -39.25 0.91 2.89
C GLY A 114 -39.98 0.72 4.21
N TYR A 115 -39.28 0.21 5.23
CA TYR A 115 -39.77 0.04 6.60
C TYR A 115 -38.80 0.67 7.61
N ALA A 116 -39.33 1.44 8.54
CA ALA A 116 -38.60 1.84 9.74
C ALA A 116 -39.13 1.11 10.96
N LEU A 117 -38.29 0.96 11.98
CA LEU A 117 -38.69 0.76 13.36
C LEU A 117 -38.65 2.11 14.07
N ALA A 118 -39.77 2.55 14.62
CA ALA A 118 -39.91 3.89 15.19
C ALA A 118 -40.35 3.86 16.65
N LEU A 119 -39.83 4.78 17.45
CA LEU A 119 -40.23 5.04 18.83
C LEU A 119 -40.88 6.43 18.92
N GLY A 120 -42.13 6.48 19.38
CA GLY A 120 -42.91 7.71 19.54
C GLY A 120 -44.34 7.59 19.02
N THR A 121 -44.90 8.71 18.54
CA THR A 121 -46.21 8.77 17.88
C THR A 121 -46.07 9.17 16.42
N GLU A 122 -47.11 8.98 15.62
CA GLU A 122 -47.15 9.38 14.20
C GLU A 122 -46.71 10.84 13.99
N GLU A 123 -47.07 11.75 14.90
CA GLU A 123 -46.68 13.17 14.81
C GLU A 123 -45.29 13.49 15.34
N GLN A 124 -44.70 12.62 16.18
CA GLN A 124 -43.41 12.84 16.80
C GLN A 124 -42.73 11.51 17.17
N TYR A 125 -41.77 11.09 16.37
CA TYR A 125 -41.02 9.85 16.57
C TYR A 125 -39.53 9.99 16.25
N SER A 126 -38.74 9.04 16.72
CA SER A 126 -37.37 8.78 16.28
C SER A 126 -37.31 7.44 15.55
N VAL A 127 -36.57 7.39 14.44
CA VAL A 127 -36.26 6.11 13.78
C VAL A 127 -35.12 5.43 14.53
N ILE A 128 -35.32 4.16 14.83
CA ILE A 128 -34.35 3.29 15.48
C ILE A 128 -33.58 2.47 14.44
N ASP A 129 -34.30 1.97 13.43
CA ASP A 129 -33.73 1.06 12.43
C ASP A 129 -34.48 1.15 11.11
N PHE A 130 -33.83 0.77 10.01
CA PHE A 130 -34.39 0.77 8.66
C PHE A 130 -34.15 -0.55 7.92
N ILE A 131 -35.11 -0.90 7.06
CA ILE A 131 -34.93 -1.80 5.91
C ILE A 131 -35.48 -1.07 4.69
N GLY A 132 -34.63 -0.80 3.71
CA GLY A 132 -34.93 0.24 2.72
C GLY A 132 -34.80 1.64 3.34
N ASP A 133 -35.33 2.66 2.67
CA ASP A 133 -35.47 3.98 3.27
C ASP A 133 -36.76 4.66 2.79
N PHE A 134 -36.97 5.91 3.21
CA PHE A 134 -38.13 6.71 2.77
C PHE A 134 -37.75 7.76 1.70
N ASN A 135 -36.58 7.66 1.08
CA ASN A 135 -36.03 8.73 0.24
C ASN A 135 -36.27 8.54 -1.26
N GLY A 136 -36.55 7.31 -1.72
CA GLY A 136 -36.87 7.06 -3.12
C GLY A 136 -37.10 5.59 -3.45
N ASP A 137 -37.58 5.36 -4.67
CA ASP A 137 -37.81 4.04 -5.24
C ASP A 137 -36.49 3.34 -5.68
N PRO A 138 -36.16 2.16 -5.14
CA PRO A 138 -34.97 1.39 -5.57
C PRO A 138 -35.17 0.64 -6.89
N GLY A 139 -36.36 0.71 -7.51
CA GLY A 139 -36.74 -0.07 -8.67
C GLY A 139 -37.44 -1.35 -8.26
N ASP A 140 -36.76 -2.49 -8.34
CA ASP A 140 -37.33 -3.78 -7.93
C ASP A 140 -36.95 -4.15 -6.48
N GLY A 141 -35.87 -3.59 -5.94
CA GLY A 141 -35.44 -3.75 -4.55
C GLY A 141 -34.07 -3.12 -4.30
N TRP A 142 -33.71 -2.91 -3.04
CA TRP A 142 -32.41 -2.35 -2.65
C TRP A 142 -31.29 -3.38 -2.76
N ASP A 143 -30.14 -2.94 -3.24
CA ASP A 143 -28.89 -3.70 -3.17
C ASP A 143 -28.41 -3.77 -1.70
N VAL A 144 -28.04 -4.96 -1.26
CA VAL A 144 -27.56 -5.23 0.11
C VAL A 144 -26.36 -6.17 0.04
N ALA A 145 -25.29 -5.85 0.77
CA ALA A 145 -24.07 -6.68 0.84
C ALA A 145 -23.47 -7.06 -0.54
N GLY A 146 -23.67 -6.23 -1.56
CA GLY A 146 -23.21 -6.49 -2.94
C GLY A 146 -24.12 -7.40 -3.77
N VAL A 147 -25.25 -7.86 -3.20
CA VAL A 147 -26.30 -8.58 -3.93
C VAL A 147 -27.31 -7.58 -4.48
N LEU A 148 -27.56 -7.64 -5.79
CA LEU A 148 -28.49 -6.74 -6.47
C LEU A 148 -29.94 -7.04 -6.09
N GLU A 149 -30.74 -6.00 -5.84
CA GLU A 149 -32.18 -6.10 -5.51
C GLU A 149 -32.47 -7.07 -4.35
N ALA A 150 -31.57 -7.15 -3.38
CA ALA A 150 -31.58 -8.14 -2.30
C ALA A 150 -32.74 -8.02 -1.31
N THR A 151 -33.51 -6.93 -1.30
CA THR A 151 -34.78 -6.87 -0.54
C THR A 151 -35.93 -7.58 -1.25
N LYS A 152 -35.75 -7.99 -2.51
CA LYS A 152 -36.71 -8.77 -3.31
C LYS A 152 -36.23 -10.21 -3.45
N ASN A 153 -37.14 -11.16 -3.28
CA ASN A 153 -36.90 -12.61 -3.43
C ASN A 153 -35.72 -13.15 -2.59
N HIS A 154 -35.46 -12.60 -1.41
CA HIS A 154 -34.39 -13.05 -0.51
C HIS A 154 -34.83 -12.89 0.95
N THR A 155 -34.00 -13.45 1.83
CA THR A 155 -34.07 -13.19 3.26
C THR A 155 -32.83 -12.43 3.69
N LEU A 156 -33.03 -11.33 4.41
CA LEU A 156 -31.98 -10.57 5.05
C LEU A 156 -31.95 -10.96 6.54
N THR A 157 -30.81 -11.45 7.01
CA THR A 157 -30.60 -11.76 8.43
C THR A 157 -29.53 -10.85 8.99
N ARG A 158 -29.82 -10.20 10.11
CA ARG A 158 -28.86 -9.32 10.78
C ARG A 158 -27.68 -10.14 11.31
N LYS A 159 -26.46 -9.65 11.13
CA LYS A 159 -25.25 -10.30 11.68
C LYS A 159 -25.28 -10.30 13.20
N SER A 160 -24.78 -11.36 13.83
CA SER A 160 -24.72 -11.50 15.29
C SER A 160 -23.87 -10.41 15.97
N THR A 161 -22.93 -9.80 15.24
CA THR A 161 -22.08 -8.70 15.74
C THR A 161 -22.79 -7.35 15.76
N VAL A 162 -23.98 -7.24 15.15
CA VAL A 162 -24.76 -5.99 15.14
C VAL A 162 -25.55 -5.92 16.44
N CYS A 163 -25.30 -4.85 17.18
CA CYS A 163 -25.85 -4.70 18.51
C CYS A 163 -26.88 -3.60 18.64
N GLN A 164 -27.13 -2.78 17.62
CA GLN A 164 -28.13 -1.73 17.70
C GLN A 164 -28.76 -1.51 16.34
N GLY A 165 -29.96 -0.92 16.33
CA GLY A 165 -30.60 -0.48 15.10
C GLY A 165 -29.77 0.59 14.39
N ASN A 166 -29.92 0.64 13.07
CA ASN A 166 -29.21 1.60 12.24
C ASN A 166 -30.22 2.46 11.46
N PRO A 167 -30.38 3.75 11.82
CA PRO A 167 -31.29 4.66 11.13
C PRO A 167 -30.70 5.20 9.82
N ASP A 168 -29.50 4.78 9.42
CA ASP A 168 -28.89 5.05 8.12
C ASP A 168 -28.85 3.76 7.30
N TRP A 169 -29.80 3.62 6.38
CA TRP A 169 -29.92 2.43 5.54
C TRP A 169 -28.70 2.20 4.65
N ASP A 170 -28.06 3.26 4.14
CA ASP A 170 -26.89 3.13 3.28
C ASP A 170 -25.69 2.57 4.06
N ALA A 171 -25.51 3.04 5.29
CA ALA A 171 -24.50 2.46 6.20
C ALA A 171 -24.84 1.01 6.58
N SER A 172 -26.13 0.73 6.82
CA SER A 172 -26.58 -0.58 7.25
C SER A 172 -26.46 -1.65 6.16
N ARG A 173 -26.93 -1.36 4.95
CA ARG A 173 -26.95 -2.30 3.83
C ARG A 173 -25.56 -2.59 3.29
N GLY A 174 -24.62 -1.66 3.46
CA GLY A 174 -23.25 -1.76 2.95
C GLY A 174 -23.19 -1.88 1.43
N THR A 175 -21.98 -2.07 0.92
CA THR A 175 -21.72 -2.28 -0.51
C THR A 175 -21.27 -3.70 -0.81
N ASN A 176 -20.85 -4.46 0.20
CA ASN A 176 -20.34 -5.82 0.09
C ASN A 176 -20.55 -6.61 1.40
N GLU A 177 -20.16 -7.87 1.43
CA GLU A 177 -20.33 -8.74 2.60
C GLU A 177 -19.52 -8.29 3.82
N GLU A 178 -18.43 -7.54 3.67
CA GLU A 178 -17.57 -7.13 4.80
C GLU A 178 -18.15 -5.93 5.53
N ASP A 179 -18.59 -4.91 4.78
CA ASP A 179 -19.08 -3.64 5.34
C ASP A 179 -20.58 -3.65 5.67
N SER A 180 -21.36 -4.63 5.18
CA SER A 180 -22.79 -4.75 5.46
C SER A 180 -23.08 -5.27 6.87
N GLU A 181 -24.18 -4.82 7.47
CA GLU A 181 -24.74 -5.37 8.71
C GLU A 181 -25.59 -6.64 8.47
N TRP A 182 -25.82 -7.01 7.20
CA TRP A 182 -26.76 -8.05 6.80
C TRP A 182 -26.07 -9.24 6.14
N ILE A 183 -26.66 -10.41 6.32
CA ILE A 183 -26.40 -11.64 5.56
C ILE A 183 -27.59 -11.84 4.64
N VAL A 184 -27.33 -11.92 3.33
CA VAL A 184 -28.35 -12.16 2.31
C VAL A 184 -28.41 -13.65 2.01
N THR A 185 -29.58 -14.27 2.16
CA THR A 185 -29.81 -15.67 1.79
C THR A 185 -30.94 -15.82 0.78
N GLU A 186 -31.00 -17.00 0.17
CA GLU A 186 -31.89 -17.31 -0.96
C GLU A 186 -33.38 -17.17 -0.62
N GLN A 187 -34.20 -16.99 -1.67
CA GLN A 187 -35.65 -16.87 -1.54
C GLN A 187 -36.28 -17.98 -0.69
N ASN A 188 -37.18 -17.59 0.22
CA ASN A 188 -37.91 -18.48 1.14
C ASN A 188 -37.04 -19.16 2.21
N ASP A 189 -35.80 -18.71 2.41
CA ASP A 189 -35.05 -19.12 3.58
C ASP A 189 -35.69 -18.50 4.84
N SER A 190 -36.34 -19.32 5.65
CA SER A 190 -36.89 -18.91 6.96
C SER A 190 -36.07 -19.50 8.10
N SER A 191 -34.86 -19.97 7.82
CA SER A 191 -33.95 -20.42 8.87
C SER A 191 -33.61 -19.27 9.81
N GLY A 192 -33.59 -19.55 11.10
CA GLY A 192 -33.39 -18.55 12.14
C GLY A 192 -34.65 -17.81 12.58
N LEU A 193 -35.70 -17.71 11.75
CA LEU A 193 -36.94 -17.00 12.10
C LEU A 193 -37.55 -17.49 13.41
N GLY A 194 -37.92 -16.56 14.27
CA GLY A 194 -38.34 -16.80 15.65
C GLY A 194 -37.18 -16.83 16.65
N SER A 195 -35.96 -16.45 16.25
CA SER A 195 -34.81 -16.36 17.13
C SER A 195 -33.69 -15.50 16.55
N HIS A 196 -33.00 -14.75 17.41
CA HIS A 196 -31.79 -14.03 17.00
C HIS A 196 -30.71 -14.19 18.07
N VAL A 197 -29.48 -14.42 17.62
CA VAL A 197 -28.30 -14.50 18.49
C VAL A 197 -27.44 -13.29 18.22
N ALA A 198 -27.44 -12.36 19.17
CA ALA A 198 -26.52 -11.24 19.17
C ALA A 198 -25.33 -11.55 20.10
N GLU A 199 -24.11 -11.24 19.68
CA GLU A 199 -22.85 -11.37 20.45
C GLU A 199 -22.61 -10.15 21.36
N CYS A 200 -23.66 -9.38 21.61
CA CYS A 200 -23.66 -8.19 22.43
C CYS A 200 -23.53 -8.58 23.91
N SER A 201 -22.68 -7.87 24.62
CA SER A 201 -22.42 -8.06 26.03
C SER A 201 -22.76 -6.79 26.80
N ASN A 202 -23.19 -6.97 28.04
CA ASN A 202 -23.39 -5.87 29.01
C ASN A 202 -22.17 -5.72 29.92
N ASP A 203 -21.19 -6.62 29.78
CA ASP A 203 -19.99 -6.57 30.58
C ASP A 203 -19.16 -5.36 30.15
N VAL A 204 -18.69 -4.62 31.16
CA VAL A 204 -17.66 -3.60 30.96
C VAL A 204 -16.46 -4.28 30.33
N SER A 205 -15.92 -3.71 29.27
CA SER A 205 -14.73 -4.25 28.63
C SER A 205 -13.82 -3.13 28.11
N VAL A 206 -12.54 -3.48 28.02
CA VAL A 206 -11.51 -2.66 27.41
C VAL A 206 -10.63 -3.56 26.57
N LEU A 207 -10.19 -3.10 25.41
CA LEU A 207 -9.33 -3.85 24.51
C LEU A 207 -8.25 -2.94 23.94
N ILE A 208 -6.98 -3.30 24.10
CA ILE A 208 -5.89 -2.66 23.37
C ILE A 208 -5.94 -3.21 21.94
N THR A 209 -6.25 -2.34 20.98
CA THR A 209 -6.42 -2.67 19.55
C THR A 209 -5.10 -2.59 18.79
N SER A 210 -4.15 -1.80 19.29
CA SER A 210 -2.80 -1.70 18.73
C SER A 210 -1.79 -1.35 19.84
N PRO A 211 -0.57 -1.91 19.84
CA PRO A 211 -0.14 -3.03 19.01
C PRO A 211 -0.83 -4.35 19.43
N SER A 212 -1.01 -5.26 18.48
CA SER A 212 -1.55 -6.59 18.75
C SER A 212 -0.67 -7.40 19.71
N ASN A 213 -1.29 -8.20 20.56
CA ASN A 213 -0.56 -9.06 21.48
C ASN A 213 0.33 -10.07 20.73
N GLY A 214 1.60 -10.13 21.12
CA GLY A 214 2.64 -10.98 20.55
C GLY A 214 3.32 -10.42 19.30
N VAL A 215 3.01 -9.19 18.86
CA VAL A 215 3.62 -8.63 17.65
C VAL A 215 5.10 -8.27 17.89
N THR A 216 5.91 -8.44 16.84
CA THR A 216 7.25 -7.86 16.76
C THR A 216 7.16 -6.58 15.94
N LEU A 217 7.60 -5.46 16.50
CA LEU A 217 7.65 -4.18 15.80
C LEU A 217 8.65 -4.22 14.64
N ALA A 218 8.56 -3.26 13.73
CA ALA A 218 9.55 -3.11 12.68
C ALA A 218 10.97 -2.89 13.27
N PRO A 219 12.02 -3.43 12.64
CA PRO A 219 13.40 -3.08 12.96
C PRO A 219 13.62 -1.57 13.00
N GLY A 220 14.38 -1.08 13.98
CA GLY A 220 14.65 0.35 14.14
C GLY A 220 13.49 1.19 14.67
N ALA A 221 12.32 0.60 14.97
CA ALA A 221 11.22 1.33 15.60
C ALA A 221 11.70 2.01 16.89
N SER A 222 11.44 3.32 17.00
CA SER A 222 11.77 4.15 18.17
C SER A 222 10.51 4.60 18.92
N GLU A 223 9.33 4.42 18.33
CA GLU A 223 8.04 4.71 18.94
C GLU A 223 6.97 3.73 18.47
N VAL A 224 5.91 3.59 19.26
CA VAL A 224 4.71 2.82 18.89
C VAL A 224 3.46 3.52 19.41
N ALA A 225 2.44 3.62 18.55
CA ALA A 225 1.12 4.08 18.93
C ALA A 225 0.37 2.94 19.63
N VAL A 226 -0.13 3.22 20.83
CA VAL A 226 -1.02 2.34 21.58
C VAL A 226 -2.44 2.87 21.46
N GLU A 227 -3.33 2.00 20.98
CA GLU A 227 -4.74 2.29 20.78
C GLU A 227 -5.58 1.33 21.61
N PHE A 228 -6.68 1.82 22.15
CA PHE A 228 -7.65 0.99 22.85
C PHE A 228 -9.09 1.43 22.61
N SER A 229 -10.01 0.48 22.76
CA SER A 229 -11.45 0.69 22.79
C SER A 229 -12.02 0.32 24.15
N VAL A 230 -13.12 0.98 24.53
CA VAL A 230 -13.87 0.74 25.77
C VAL A 230 -15.33 0.52 25.38
N SER A 231 -15.96 -0.52 25.93
CA SER A 231 -17.38 -0.82 25.74
C SER A 231 -18.12 -0.87 27.07
N ASN A 232 -19.38 -0.41 27.07
CA ASN A 232 -20.27 -0.38 28.24
C ASN A 232 -19.70 0.36 29.47
N PHE A 233 -18.86 1.37 29.27
CA PHE A 233 -18.24 2.14 30.36
C PHE A 233 -17.87 3.56 29.92
N GLU A 234 -18.44 4.57 30.57
CA GLU A 234 -18.17 5.98 30.29
C GLU A 234 -17.12 6.54 31.27
N LEU A 235 -15.94 6.90 30.75
CA LEU A 235 -14.86 7.51 31.53
C LEU A 235 -15.29 8.86 32.10
N GLY A 236 -15.07 9.06 33.40
CA GLY A 236 -15.48 10.25 34.15
C GLY A 236 -16.92 10.21 34.68
N VAL A 237 -17.74 9.27 34.20
CA VAL A 237 -19.10 9.03 34.69
C VAL A 237 -19.17 7.74 35.50
N ASP A 238 -18.82 6.60 34.89
CA ASP A 238 -18.85 5.28 35.53
C ASP A 238 -17.58 5.02 36.36
N GLY A 239 -16.47 5.66 35.98
CA GLY A 239 -15.21 5.62 36.72
C GLY A 239 -14.02 6.17 35.92
N TYR A 240 -12.84 5.58 36.07
CA TYR A 240 -11.60 6.08 35.50
C TYR A 240 -10.70 4.95 34.97
N ALA A 241 -9.69 5.30 34.17
CA ALA A 241 -8.75 4.32 33.62
C ALA A 241 -7.33 4.58 34.11
N THR A 242 -6.54 3.52 34.27
CA THR A 242 -5.09 3.62 34.36
C THR A 242 -4.43 2.72 33.33
N LEU A 243 -3.24 3.10 32.91
CA LEU A 243 -2.42 2.30 32.03
C LEU A 243 -1.02 2.20 32.60
N ALA A 244 -0.47 0.99 32.62
CA ALA A 244 0.90 0.72 32.97
C ALA A 244 1.63 0.17 31.75
N PHE A 245 2.84 0.67 31.48
CA PHE A 245 3.72 0.04 30.51
C PHE A 245 5.07 -0.29 31.16
N GLN A 246 5.59 -1.43 30.77
CA GLN A 246 6.70 -2.12 31.40
C GLN A 246 7.62 -2.64 30.32
N SER A 247 8.91 -2.30 30.35
CA SER A 247 9.91 -2.85 29.43
C SER A 247 10.82 -3.84 30.14
N MET A 248 11.19 -4.91 29.45
CA MET A 248 12.01 -6.01 29.96
C MET A 248 13.16 -6.32 29.02
N ASP A 249 14.34 -6.62 29.57
CA ASP A 249 15.46 -7.14 28.81
C ASP A 249 15.24 -8.61 28.37
N ALA A 250 16.19 -9.16 27.61
CA ALA A 250 16.12 -10.53 27.10
C ALA A 250 16.13 -11.60 28.22
N GLU A 251 16.63 -11.25 29.41
CA GLU A 251 16.62 -12.09 30.61
C GLU A 251 15.32 -11.96 31.43
N GLY A 252 14.41 -11.07 31.03
CA GLY A 252 13.14 -10.80 31.71
C GLY A 252 13.26 -9.88 32.92
N ASN A 253 14.38 -9.16 33.07
CA ASN A 253 14.51 -8.12 34.10
C ASN A 253 13.81 -6.85 33.63
N MET A 254 13.08 -6.22 34.56
CA MET A 254 12.46 -4.93 34.34
C MET A 254 13.51 -3.84 34.10
N VAL A 255 13.38 -3.14 32.97
CA VAL A 255 14.21 -1.99 32.60
C VAL A 255 13.50 -0.70 32.99
N GLU A 256 12.25 -0.53 32.57
CA GLU A 256 11.43 0.66 32.83
C GLU A 256 10.00 0.31 33.23
N THR A 257 9.37 1.20 33.99
CA THR A 257 7.95 1.12 34.32
C THR A 257 7.40 2.53 34.45
N GLU A 258 6.35 2.81 33.69
CA GLU A 258 5.59 4.04 33.81
C GLU A 258 4.09 3.74 33.95
N MET A 259 3.37 4.70 34.53
CA MET A 259 1.92 4.66 34.59
C MET A 259 1.32 5.99 34.16
N LEU A 260 0.22 5.90 33.41
CA LEU A 260 -0.60 7.02 32.99
C LEU A 260 -1.98 6.91 33.65
N ASP A 261 -2.41 8.01 34.25
CA ASP A 261 -3.78 8.17 34.75
C ASP A 261 -4.64 8.77 33.64
N ASN A 262 -5.80 8.15 33.39
CA ASN A 262 -6.77 8.56 32.37
C ASN A 262 -6.14 8.75 30.98
N PRO A 263 -5.52 7.70 30.40
CA PRO A 263 -4.95 7.78 29.06
C PRO A 263 -6.04 8.12 28.02
N ILE A 264 -5.64 8.84 26.97
CA ILE A 264 -6.47 9.13 25.80
C ILE A 264 -5.94 8.26 24.65
N SER A 265 -6.84 7.58 23.94
CA SER A 265 -6.51 6.79 22.75
C SER A 265 -6.57 7.67 21.49
N PRO A 266 -5.61 7.60 20.56
CA PRO A 266 -4.32 6.89 20.65
C PRO A 266 -3.29 7.67 21.49
N PHE A 267 -2.28 6.98 22.03
CA PHE A 267 -1.10 7.62 22.63
C PHE A 267 0.19 6.93 22.19
N THR A 268 1.30 7.64 22.18
CA THR A 268 2.59 7.11 21.73
C THR A 268 3.51 6.81 22.90
N ILE A 269 4.19 5.67 22.86
CA ILE A 269 5.33 5.38 23.77
C ILE A 269 6.61 5.24 22.96
N THR A 270 7.73 5.68 23.55
CA THR A 270 9.07 5.44 23.01
C THR A 270 9.48 4.00 23.28
N VAL A 271 10.03 3.33 22.26
CA VAL A 271 10.55 1.97 22.40
C VAL A 271 12.07 1.97 22.20
N THR A 272 12.74 1.10 22.95
CA THR A 272 14.16 0.82 22.85
C THR A 272 14.29 -0.58 22.27
N CYS A 273 15.10 -0.68 21.23
CA CYS A 273 15.35 -1.95 20.58
C CYS A 273 15.85 -3.04 21.54
N GLY A 274 15.49 -4.28 21.25
CA GLY A 274 15.90 -5.46 22.00
C GLY A 274 15.14 -5.66 23.31
N LEU A 275 14.13 -4.81 23.60
CA LEU A 275 13.29 -4.95 24.77
C LEU A 275 11.92 -5.56 24.43
N THR A 276 11.38 -6.29 25.40
CA THR A 276 9.98 -6.73 25.39
C THR A 276 9.14 -5.74 26.18
N TYR A 277 8.02 -5.32 25.63
CA TYR A 277 7.08 -4.39 26.26
C TYR A 277 5.81 -5.11 26.68
N GLN A 278 5.37 -4.87 27.91
CA GLN A 278 4.05 -5.25 28.41
C GLN A 278 3.26 -3.97 28.68
N VAL A 279 2.09 -3.84 28.06
CA VAL A 279 1.16 -2.72 28.28
C VAL A 279 -0.12 -3.27 28.86
N SER A 280 -0.54 -2.74 30.01
CA SER A 280 -1.74 -3.14 30.73
C SER A 280 -2.64 -1.93 30.95
N ILE A 281 -3.90 -2.01 30.51
CA ILE A 281 -4.94 -1.02 30.80
C ILE A 281 -5.96 -1.60 31.76
N VAL A 282 -6.40 -0.80 32.73
CA VAL A 282 -7.40 -1.19 33.73
C VAL A 282 -8.45 -0.10 33.85
N LEU A 283 -9.73 -0.49 33.76
CA LEU A 283 -10.87 0.34 34.09
C LEU A 283 -11.26 0.11 35.55
N TYR A 284 -11.46 1.19 36.29
CA TYR A 284 -11.92 1.19 37.67
C TYR A 284 -13.26 1.86 37.79
N ASN A 285 -14.22 1.21 38.43
CA ASN A 285 -15.47 1.85 38.86
C ASN A 285 -15.19 3.00 39.84
N ASN A 286 -16.17 3.88 40.02
CA ASN A 286 -16.11 4.96 41.03
C ASN A 286 -15.86 4.49 42.48
N ASP A 287 -16.12 3.22 42.79
CA ASP A 287 -15.83 2.61 44.09
C ASP A 287 -14.44 1.95 44.18
N GLU A 288 -13.57 2.22 43.20
CA GLU A 288 -12.21 1.69 43.03
C GLU A 288 -12.13 0.18 42.75
N SER A 289 -13.26 -0.51 42.53
CA SER A 289 -13.25 -1.89 42.06
C SER A 289 -12.86 -1.97 40.58
N THR A 290 -12.12 -3.00 40.19
CA THR A 290 -11.78 -3.22 38.77
C THR A 290 -13.04 -3.61 37.98
N ALA A 291 -13.35 -2.81 36.97
CA ALA A 291 -14.46 -3.05 36.04
C ALA A 291 -14.01 -3.97 34.89
N ALA A 292 -12.88 -3.65 34.26
CA ALA A 292 -12.26 -4.47 33.22
C ALA A 292 -10.75 -4.23 33.15
N ASN A 293 -10.03 -5.12 32.47
CA ASN A 293 -8.63 -4.92 32.15
C ASN A 293 -8.25 -5.63 30.86
N ASN A 294 -7.17 -5.17 30.24
CA ASN A 294 -6.57 -5.80 29.09
C ASN A 294 -5.05 -5.66 29.15
N THR A 295 -4.32 -6.62 28.60
CA THR A 295 -2.86 -6.59 28.57
C THR A 295 -2.36 -7.16 27.25
N VAL A 296 -1.41 -6.45 26.65
CA VAL A 296 -0.68 -6.90 25.46
C VAL A 296 0.81 -6.93 25.76
N ILE A 297 1.51 -7.86 25.11
CA ILE A 297 2.96 -7.96 25.13
C ILE A 297 3.45 -7.85 23.69
N PHE A 298 4.44 -7.02 23.41
CA PHE A 298 5.05 -6.92 22.08
C PHE A 298 6.56 -6.76 22.21
N TYR A 299 7.27 -7.02 21.12
CA TYR A 299 8.73 -7.04 21.10
C TYR A 299 9.26 -5.97 20.16
N ALA A 300 10.15 -5.11 20.67
CA ALA A 300 10.97 -4.26 19.82
C ALA A 300 12.23 -5.06 19.45
N PRO A 301 12.44 -5.41 18.17
CA PRO A 301 13.63 -6.15 17.75
C PRO A 301 14.90 -5.38 18.10
N THR A 302 16.04 -6.09 18.17
CA THR A 302 17.35 -5.47 18.36
C THR A 302 17.60 -4.42 17.29
N CYS A 303 18.27 -3.32 17.65
CA CYS A 303 18.57 -2.29 16.66
C CYS A 303 19.49 -2.95 15.65
N VAL A 304 19.15 -2.80 14.38
CA VAL A 304 20.09 -3.13 13.32
C VAL A 304 21.12 -2.02 13.34
N ASP A 305 22.38 -2.37 13.58
CA ASP A 305 23.50 -1.43 13.53
C ASP A 305 23.81 -1.17 12.06
N CYS A 306 23.04 -0.25 11.47
CA CYS A 306 23.20 0.13 10.09
C CYS A 306 24.27 1.20 9.96
N PRO A 307 25.11 1.13 8.92
CA PRO A 307 26.10 2.17 8.68
C PRO A 307 25.40 3.49 8.29
N ASP A 308 26.15 4.59 8.33
CA ASP A 308 25.63 5.91 7.92
C ASP A 308 25.11 5.85 6.46
N VAL A 309 24.07 6.62 6.14
CA VAL A 309 23.55 6.76 4.76
C VAL A 309 24.70 7.14 3.80
N GLY A 310 24.83 6.41 2.70
CA GLY A 310 25.93 6.55 1.74
C GLY A 310 27.21 5.81 2.09
N SER A 311 27.25 5.04 3.18
CA SER A 311 28.40 4.16 3.49
C SER A 311 28.57 3.05 2.45
N VAL A 312 27.47 2.66 1.79
CA VAL A 312 27.44 1.81 0.61
C VAL A 312 26.61 2.53 -0.43
N ILE A 313 27.12 2.69 -1.65
CA ILE A 313 26.43 3.37 -2.76
C ILE A 313 26.40 2.51 -4.01
N ILE A 314 25.41 2.71 -4.89
CA ILE A 314 25.32 2.09 -6.21
C ILE A 314 26.19 2.88 -7.19
N THR A 315 27.07 2.18 -7.91
CA THR A 315 28.10 2.80 -8.77
C THR A 315 28.00 2.45 -10.25
N GLU A 316 27.36 1.35 -10.60
CA GLU A 316 27.20 0.92 -11.99
C GLU A 316 25.95 0.04 -12.13
N ILE A 317 25.21 0.19 -13.23
CA ILE A 317 23.99 -0.58 -13.50
C ILE A 317 24.00 -1.03 -14.95
N LEU A 318 23.81 -2.33 -15.20
CA LEU A 318 23.49 -2.89 -16.50
C LEU A 318 22.05 -3.42 -16.47
N ASN A 319 21.11 -2.58 -16.90
CA ASN A 319 19.67 -2.87 -16.96
C ASN A 319 19.21 -3.31 -18.37
N ASN A 320 20.06 -3.16 -19.40
CA ASN A 320 19.71 -3.39 -20.80
C ASN A 320 20.85 -4.15 -21.50
N ALA A 321 20.94 -5.44 -21.22
CA ALA A 321 22.02 -6.30 -21.71
C ALA A 321 21.88 -6.64 -23.21
N ASP A 322 22.92 -7.20 -23.83
CA ASP A 322 22.85 -7.65 -25.22
C ASP A 322 21.97 -8.90 -25.36
N GLY A 323 20.95 -8.79 -26.21
CA GLY A 323 20.17 -9.93 -26.68
C GLY A 323 18.95 -10.24 -25.82
N ASN A 324 18.97 -11.40 -25.14
CA ASN A 324 17.94 -11.75 -24.16
C ASN A 324 18.50 -11.40 -22.78
N ASP A 325 17.83 -10.49 -22.07
CA ASP A 325 18.35 -9.89 -20.85
C ASP A 325 18.28 -10.85 -19.64
N ASP A 326 17.44 -11.89 -19.72
CA ASP A 326 17.30 -12.91 -18.67
C ASP A 326 18.67 -13.46 -18.22
N GLY A 327 19.04 -13.19 -16.97
CA GLY A 327 20.25 -13.67 -16.33
C GLY A 327 21.50 -12.81 -16.55
N LYS A 328 21.40 -11.69 -17.29
CA LYS A 328 22.54 -10.84 -17.69
C LYS A 328 22.59 -9.48 -16.99
N GLU A 329 21.57 -9.14 -16.23
CA GLU A 329 21.44 -7.86 -15.57
C GLU A 329 22.16 -7.87 -14.21
N TRP A 330 22.77 -6.75 -13.88
CA TRP A 330 23.49 -6.59 -12.62
C TRP A 330 23.62 -5.11 -12.25
N PHE A 331 23.85 -4.87 -10.96
CA PHE A 331 24.29 -3.57 -10.46
C PHE A 331 25.49 -3.76 -9.53
N GLU A 332 26.30 -2.72 -9.42
CA GLU A 332 27.50 -2.69 -8.61
C GLU A 332 27.31 -1.72 -7.45
N ILE A 333 27.86 -2.11 -6.30
CA ILE A 333 27.91 -1.29 -5.09
C ILE A 333 29.34 -1.05 -4.63
N TYR A 334 29.57 0.08 -3.98
CA TYR A 334 30.86 0.52 -3.44
C TYR A 334 30.75 0.92 -1.98
N ASN A 335 31.70 0.47 -1.15
CA ASN A 335 31.80 0.88 0.26
C ASN A 335 32.65 2.14 0.40
N THR A 336 32.02 3.27 0.73
CA THR A 336 32.66 4.58 0.91
C THR A 336 33.31 4.75 2.29
N SER A 337 33.04 3.84 3.22
CA SER A 337 33.55 3.89 4.60
C SER A 337 34.99 3.38 4.73
N ASP A 338 35.57 3.54 5.92
CA ASP A 338 36.92 3.07 6.26
C ASP A 338 36.96 1.67 6.92
N SER A 339 35.82 0.97 6.92
CA SER A 339 35.68 -0.35 7.54
C SER A 339 34.89 -1.33 6.65
N ALA A 340 35.09 -2.63 6.85
CA ALA A 340 34.30 -3.64 6.15
C ALA A 340 32.85 -3.64 6.66
N ILE A 341 31.89 -3.77 5.74
CA ILE A 341 30.45 -3.82 6.03
C ILE A 341 29.93 -5.20 5.59
N ASP A 342 29.24 -5.91 6.48
CA ASP A 342 28.51 -7.12 6.11
C ASP A 342 27.07 -6.74 5.76
N LEU A 343 26.64 -7.13 4.56
CA LEU A 343 25.34 -6.80 3.99
C LEU A 343 24.28 -7.86 4.32
N GLN A 344 24.58 -8.84 5.17
CA GLN A 344 23.60 -9.83 5.62
C GLN A 344 22.34 -9.14 6.17
N ASP A 345 21.17 -9.66 5.77
CA ASP A 345 19.83 -9.17 6.12
C ASP A 345 19.48 -7.79 5.55
N TRP A 346 20.33 -7.18 4.71
CA TRP A 346 19.95 -6.01 3.94
C TRP A 346 18.92 -6.39 2.87
N SER A 347 17.97 -5.49 2.64
CA SER A 347 16.97 -5.64 1.59
C SER A 347 17.29 -4.73 0.43
N VAL A 348 17.13 -5.26 -0.78
CA VAL A 348 17.13 -4.48 -2.02
C VAL A 348 15.71 -4.49 -2.55
N THR A 349 15.18 -3.31 -2.83
CA THR A 349 13.78 -3.11 -3.24
C THR A 349 13.69 -2.16 -4.43
N ASP A 350 12.60 -2.28 -5.17
CA ASP A 350 12.06 -1.24 -6.07
C ASP A 350 10.86 -0.56 -5.34
N GLU A 351 10.40 0.64 -5.73
CA GLU A 351 9.21 1.31 -5.17
C GLU A 351 7.92 0.45 -5.23
N GLY A 352 7.94 -0.66 -5.99
CA GLY A 352 6.89 -1.67 -6.05
C GLY A 352 6.96 -2.79 -5.00
N SER A 353 6.56 -3.99 -5.42
CA SER A 353 6.54 -5.19 -4.55
C SER A 353 7.79 -6.07 -4.73
N ASN A 354 8.71 -5.60 -5.55
CA ASN A 354 9.84 -6.32 -6.09
C ASN A 354 11.02 -6.17 -5.13
N ALA A 355 11.44 -7.28 -4.52
CA ALA A 355 12.44 -7.23 -3.45
C ALA A 355 13.21 -8.53 -3.30
N PHE A 356 14.43 -8.42 -2.80
CA PHE A 356 15.15 -9.54 -2.23
C PHE A 356 15.90 -9.14 -0.95
N THR A 357 16.30 -10.15 -0.18
CA THR A 357 17.15 -9.98 1.02
C THR A 357 18.45 -10.73 0.80
N ILE A 358 19.56 -10.10 1.19
CA ILE A 358 20.87 -10.74 1.21
C ILE A 358 20.88 -11.75 2.37
N SER A 359 20.67 -13.02 2.03
CA SER A 359 20.33 -14.07 3.01
C SER A 359 21.54 -14.71 3.69
N GLU A 360 22.75 -14.38 3.25
CA GLU A 360 24.01 -14.87 3.79
C GLU A 360 25.00 -13.72 3.99
N SER A 361 26.08 -14.00 4.71
CA SER A 361 27.15 -13.01 4.94
C SER A 361 27.79 -12.62 3.61
N LEU A 362 27.74 -11.33 3.30
CA LEU A 362 28.28 -10.73 2.09
C LEU A 362 29.06 -9.48 2.52
N VAL A 363 30.37 -9.63 2.66
CA VAL A 363 31.24 -8.60 3.22
C VAL A 363 31.86 -7.77 2.10
N ILE A 364 31.58 -6.47 2.11
CA ILE A 364 32.26 -5.48 1.28
C ILE A 364 33.36 -4.79 2.09
N GLU A 365 34.61 -5.02 1.73
CA GLU A 365 35.77 -4.39 2.37
C GLU A 365 35.75 -2.85 2.16
N ALA A 366 36.46 -2.10 3.01
CA ALA A 366 36.59 -0.65 2.87
C ALA A 366 37.15 -0.27 1.49
N GLY A 367 36.43 0.56 0.74
CA GLY A 367 36.77 0.91 -0.64
C GLY A 367 36.67 -0.24 -1.65
N GLY A 368 36.00 -1.33 -1.28
CA GLY A 368 35.71 -2.47 -2.15
C GLY A 368 34.47 -2.24 -3.00
N PHE A 369 34.35 -3.06 -4.05
CA PHE A 369 33.19 -3.15 -4.93
C PHE A 369 32.60 -4.55 -4.82
N LEU A 370 31.28 -4.67 -4.94
CA LEU A 370 30.59 -5.95 -5.12
C LEU A 370 29.56 -5.83 -6.24
N VAL A 371 29.39 -6.91 -7.00
CA VAL A 371 28.40 -7.02 -8.07
C VAL A 371 27.25 -7.90 -7.62
N LEU A 372 26.02 -7.38 -7.71
CA LEU A 372 24.80 -8.14 -7.48
C LEU A 372 24.10 -8.34 -8.82
N GLY A 373 23.70 -9.58 -9.11
CA GLY A 373 23.12 -9.96 -10.40
C GLY A 373 22.01 -11.01 -10.26
N GLU A 374 21.36 -11.36 -11.36
CA GLU A 374 20.30 -12.37 -11.33
C GLU A 374 20.83 -13.79 -11.09
N GLU A 375 22.03 -14.11 -11.59
CA GLU A 375 22.66 -15.44 -11.50
C GLU A 375 24.18 -15.33 -11.32
N THR A 376 24.77 -16.33 -10.64
CA THR A 376 26.21 -16.43 -10.37
C THR A 376 26.99 -17.21 -11.43
N ASP A 377 26.33 -17.95 -12.32
CA ASP A 377 27.01 -18.63 -13.43
C ASP A 377 27.50 -17.58 -14.45
N PRO A 378 28.82 -17.31 -14.53
CA PRO A 378 29.35 -16.26 -15.39
C PRO A 378 29.00 -16.52 -16.86
N VAL A 379 28.82 -17.77 -17.29
CA VAL A 379 28.45 -18.08 -18.67
C VAL A 379 27.06 -17.54 -19.02
N LEU A 380 26.16 -17.46 -18.04
CA LEU A 380 24.82 -16.90 -18.23
C LEU A 380 24.82 -15.37 -18.17
N ASN A 381 25.78 -14.77 -17.45
CA ASN A 381 25.92 -13.31 -17.28
C ASN A 381 27.00 -12.70 -18.20
N SER A 382 27.16 -13.19 -19.43
CA SER A 382 28.16 -12.72 -20.40
C SER A 382 29.60 -12.60 -19.81
N GLU A 383 29.94 -13.55 -18.94
CA GLU A 383 31.19 -13.71 -18.20
C GLU A 383 31.49 -12.59 -17.17
N ALA A 384 30.48 -11.84 -16.72
CA ALA A 384 30.58 -11.01 -15.52
C ALA A 384 30.62 -11.89 -14.26
N GLU A 385 31.53 -11.56 -13.34
CA GLU A 385 31.62 -12.19 -12.02
C GLU A 385 30.64 -11.48 -11.08
N VAL A 386 29.64 -12.21 -10.58
CA VAL A 386 28.64 -11.73 -9.64
C VAL A 386 28.97 -12.25 -8.24
N ASP A 387 29.05 -11.35 -7.27
CA ASP A 387 29.34 -11.68 -5.88
C ASP A 387 28.10 -12.20 -5.14
N TYR A 388 26.89 -11.77 -5.54
CA TYR A 388 25.63 -12.25 -4.98
C TYR A 388 24.54 -12.34 -6.05
N ALA A 389 23.93 -13.53 -6.19
CA ALA A 389 22.77 -13.71 -7.07
C ALA A 389 21.45 -13.60 -6.29
N TRP A 390 20.56 -12.69 -6.68
CA TRP A 390 19.21 -12.66 -6.12
C TRP A 390 18.34 -13.83 -6.61
N GLY A 391 18.65 -14.39 -7.78
CA GLY A 391 18.04 -15.61 -8.30
C GLY A 391 16.63 -15.43 -8.85
N THR A 392 16.25 -16.35 -9.73
CA THR A 392 14.95 -16.38 -10.45
C THR A 392 13.72 -16.69 -9.59
N ASN A 393 13.91 -16.97 -8.29
CA ASN A 393 12.82 -17.22 -7.34
C ASN A 393 12.36 -15.95 -6.61
N THR A 394 13.03 -14.82 -6.84
CA THR A 394 12.59 -13.51 -6.38
C THR A 394 11.77 -12.84 -7.49
N ASN A 395 11.04 -11.79 -7.14
CA ASN A 395 10.38 -10.94 -8.12
C ASN A 395 11.19 -9.68 -8.45
N PHE A 396 12.42 -9.55 -7.95
CA PHE A 396 13.28 -8.41 -8.25
C PHE A 396 13.79 -8.48 -9.70
N THR A 397 13.70 -7.38 -10.43
CA THR A 397 14.07 -7.24 -11.84
C THR A 397 14.64 -5.84 -12.06
N LEU A 398 15.57 -5.66 -12.99
CA LEU A 398 15.97 -4.33 -13.43
C LEU A 398 15.17 -3.96 -14.69
N GLY A 399 14.43 -2.86 -14.63
CA GLY A 399 13.65 -2.36 -15.75
C GLY A 399 14.53 -1.87 -16.89
N ASN A 400 14.21 -2.27 -18.12
CA ASN A 400 14.79 -1.67 -19.34
C ASN A 400 14.40 -0.19 -19.56
N GLY A 401 13.52 0.38 -18.73
CA GLY A 401 12.99 1.73 -18.85
C GLY A 401 13.33 2.58 -17.63
N ASP A 402 12.30 3.15 -17.01
CA ASP A 402 12.35 3.78 -15.71
C ASP A 402 12.16 2.72 -14.61
N ASP A 403 13.03 2.74 -13.60
CA ASP A 403 13.02 1.80 -12.46
C ASP A 403 13.99 2.24 -11.36
N GLU A 404 13.91 1.61 -10.19
CA GLU A 404 14.62 1.99 -8.96
C GLU A 404 15.39 0.84 -8.31
N VAL A 405 16.59 1.11 -7.84
CA VAL A 405 17.34 0.21 -6.94
C VAL A 405 17.51 0.89 -5.60
N ILE A 406 16.88 0.35 -4.56
CA ILE A 406 16.89 0.91 -3.20
C ILE A 406 17.61 -0.07 -2.26
N LEU A 407 18.74 0.34 -1.67
CA LEU A 407 19.49 -0.44 -0.69
C LEU A 407 19.07 -0.05 0.72
N SER A 408 18.55 -1.01 1.49
CA SER A 408 18.08 -0.77 2.86
C SER A 408 18.68 -1.71 3.88
N CYS A 409 19.08 -1.14 5.03
CA CYS A 409 19.51 -1.87 6.20
C CYS A 409 18.49 -1.64 7.32
N GLY A 410 17.86 -2.71 7.84
CA GLY A 410 16.93 -2.59 8.97
C GLY A 410 15.78 -1.58 8.76
N GLY A 411 15.38 -1.33 7.51
CA GLY A 411 14.36 -0.34 7.13
C GLY A 411 14.89 1.08 6.88
N VAL A 412 16.18 1.34 7.11
CA VAL A 412 16.85 2.60 6.75
C VAL A 412 17.38 2.49 5.33
N VAL A 413 16.96 3.39 4.44
CA VAL A 413 17.52 3.53 3.09
C VAL A 413 18.96 4.04 3.23
N ILE A 414 19.92 3.20 2.85
CA ILE A 414 21.35 3.53 2.86
C ILE A 414 21.71 4.27 1.57
N ASP A 415 21.13 3.85 0.45
CA ASP A 415 21.34 4.46 -0.85
C ASP A 415 20.22 4.07 -1.83
N MET A 416 20.05 4.87 -2.89
CA MET A 416 19.06 4.63 -3.93
C MET A 416 19.56 5.16 -5.28
N VAL A 417 19.12 4.55 -6.37
CA VAL A 417 19.22 5.13 -7.71
C VAL A 417 17.89 4.90 -8.44
N ALA A 418 17.29 5.96 -8.95
CA ALA A 418 16.06 5.94 -9.75
C ALA A 418 16.38 6.39 -11.18
N TYR A 419 16.63 5.44 -12.07
CA TYR A 419 17.00 5.74 -13.46
C TYR A 419 15.75 5.91 -14.33
N ASP A 420 15.87 6.70 -15.41
CA ASP A 420 14.70 7.35 -16.04
C ASP A 420 14.61 7.17 -17.56
N ASN A 421 14.97 5.99 -18.07
CA ASN A 421 14.83 5.62 -19.49
C ASN A 421 15.48 6.65 -20.46
N GLY A 422 16.64 7.19 -20.09
CA GLY A 422 17.40 8.09 -20.96
C GLY A 422 17.06 9.58 -20.84
N ASP A 423 16.19 10.03 -19.92
CA ASP A 423 15.88 11.46 -19.75
C ASP A 423 17.07 12.20 -19.10
N THR A 424 17.59 11.67 -18.00
CA THR A 424 18.79 12.19 -17.32
C THR A 424 19.84 11.13 -17.06
N PHE A 425 19.46 9.88 -16.82
CA PHE A 425 20.36 8.74 -16.67
C PHE A 425 20.63 8.11 -18.04
N PRO A 426 21.88 7.70 -18.36
CA PRO A 426 22.15 7.01 -19.60
C PRO A 426 21.40 5.66 -19.68
N ASP A 427 20.68 5.41 -20.77
CA ASP A 427 20.05 4.11 -21.06
C ASP A 427 20.53 3.52 -22.41
N PRO A 428 21.76 2.98 -22.47
CA PRO A 428 22.31 2.38 -23.68
C PRO A 428 22.14 0.86 -23.73
N ASN A 429 21.62 0.33 -24.84
CA ASN A 429 21.62 -1.12 -25.08
C ASN A 429 23.05 -1.71 -25.08
N SER A 430 23.27 -2.75 -24.30
CA SER A 430 24.52 -3.49 -24.13
C SER A 430 25.66 -2.72 -23.46
N PHE A 431 25.37 -1.59 -22.80
CA PHE A 431 26.35 -0.86 -22.00
C PHE A 431 25.77 -0.55 -20.62
N SER A 432 26.61 -0.59 -19.59
CA SER A 432 26.21 -0.12 -18.27
C SER A 432 26.22 1.42 -18.21
N MET A 433 25.35 1.94 -17.35
CA MET A 433 25.50 3.28 -16.80
C MET A 433 26.45 3.21 -15.60
N ALA A 434 27.38 4.15 -15.54
CA ALA A 434 28.47 4.20 -14.57
C ALA A 434 28.50 5.58 -13.89
N LEU A 435 28.63 5.59 -12.57
CA LEU A 435 28.75 6.79 -11.76
C LEU A 435 30.15 7.40 -11.87
N SER A 436 30.23 8.73 -11.91
CA SER A 436 31.50 9.46 -11.84
C SER A 436 32.19 9.26 -10.48
N PRO A 437 33.50 8.96 -10.42
CA PRO A 437 34.25 8.88 -9.15
C PRO A 437 34.22 10.17 -8.31
N ASP A 438 33.95 11.32 -8.94
CA ASP A 438 33.79 12.60 -8.24
C ASP A 438 32.43 12.72 -7.51
N ALA A 439 31.52 11.76 -7.68
CA ALA A 439 30.14 11.74 -7.18
C ALA A 439 29.86 10.58 -6.20
N TYR A 440 30.89 9.98 -5.58
CA TYR A 440 30.73 8.86 -4.64
C TYR A 440 30.19 9.30 -3.26
N ASN A 441 28.91 9.66 -3.23
CA ASN A 441 28.14 9.90 -2.01
C ASN A 441 26.64 9.68 -2.30
N SER A 442 25.85 9.53 -1.24
CA SER A 442 24.41 9.20 -1.25
C SER A 442 23.45 10.28 -1.75
N VAL A 443 23.95 11.33 -2.39
CA VAL A 443 23.09 12.41 -2.93
C VAL A 443 23.46 12.70 -4.37
N ASP A 444 24.75 12.68 -4.69
CA ASP A 444 25.20 12.96 -6.04
C ASP A 444 24.94 11.77 -7.00
N ASN A 445 24.81 10.54 -6.50
CA ASN A 445 24.42 9.38 -7.32
C ASN A 445 22.92 9.35 -7.68
N ASP A 446 22.08 10.14 -7.01
CA ASP A 446 20.68 10.37 -7.42
C ASP A 446 20.55 11.32 -8.63
N LEU A 447 21.65 11.96 -9.05
CA LEU A 447 21.65 12.95 -10.13
C LEU A 447 22.19 12.31 -11.42
N GLY A 448 21.31 12.08 -12.41
CA GLY A 448 21.69 11.50 -13.71
C GLY A 448 22.84 12.22 -14.44
N GLU A 449 23.07 13.52 -14.17
CA GLU A 449 24.21 14.28 -14.72
C GLU A 449 25.60 13.77 -14.27
N ASN A 450 25.65 13.00 -13.18
CA ASN A 450 26.87 12.36 -12.67
C ASN A 450 27.08 10.95 -13.23
N TRP A 451 26.14 10.45 -14.03
CA TRP A 451 26.21 9.15 -14.68
C TRP A 451 26.62 9.27 -16.15
N GLY A 452 27.35 8.29 -16.65
CA GLY A 452 27.74 8.18 -18.05
C GLY A 452 27.84 6.75 -18.52
N ILE A 453 28.18 6.55 -19.79
CA ILE A 453 28.21 5.20 -20.39
C ILE A 453 29.61 4.59 -20.20
N SER A 454 29.67 3.36 -19.72
CA SER A 454 30.91 2.57 -19.73
C SER A 454 31.07 1.89 -21.09
N LEU A 455 32.15 2.22 -21.83
CA LEU A 455 32.44 1.60 -23.13
C LEU A 455 33.46 0.44 -23.03
N GLN A 456 33.79 0.00 -21.82
CA GLN A 456 34.79 -1.02 -21.60
C GLN A 456 34.16 -2.41 -21.81
N PRO A 457 34.50 -3.16 -22.87
CA PRO A 457 33.94 -4.50 -23.03
C PRO A 457 34.45 -5.40 -21.90
N TYR A 458 33.58 -6.26 -21.38
CA TYR A 458 33.95 -7.30 -20.43
C TYR A 458 33.55 -8.68 -20.97
N GLY A 459 34.10 -9.73 -20.37
CA GLY A 459 33.67 -11.10 -20.65
C GLY A 459 33.78 -11.55 -22.10
N ASP A 460 32.64 -11.94 -22.69
CA ASP A 460 32.52 -12.35 -24.10
C ASP A 460 32.56 -11.19 -25.11
N GLY A 461 32.48 -9.95 -24.62
CA GLY A 461 32.51 -8.72 -25.41
C GLY A 461 31.17 -8.32 -26.03
N GLU A 462 30.06 -8.94 -25.62
CA GLU A 462 28.71 -8.55 -26.03
C GLU A 462 28.22 -7.33 -25.23
N ASN A 463 28.57 -7.26 -23.94
CA ASN A 463 28.27 -6.15 -23.05
C ASN A 463 29.51 -5.30 -22.71
N SER A 464 29.27 -4.06 -22.30
CA SER A 464 30.29 -3.14 -21.79
C SER A 464 29.96 -2.64 -20.40
N GLY A 465 31.00 -2.53 -19.57
CA GLY A 465 30.93 -2.24 -18.15
C GLY A 465 32.23 -2.60 -17.44
N THR A 466 32.27 -2.33 -16.15
CA THR A 466 33.44 -2.57 -15.28
C THR A 466 33.10 -3.39 -14.03
N PRO A 467 32.31 -4.50 -14.14
CA PRO A 467 31.84 -5.23 -12.97
C PRO A 467 32.98 -5.67 -12.04
N GLY A 468 32.84 -5.30 -10.76
CA GLY A 468 33.75 -5.62 -9.67
C GLY A 468 34.93 -4.64 -9.54
N THR A 469 34.92 -3.52 -10.26
CA THR A 469 36.03 -2.55 -10.31
C THR A 469 35.53 -1.13 -10.48
N GLU A 470 36.35 -0.15 -10.06
CA GLU A 470 35.98 1.26 -10.14
C GLU A 470 35.46 1.69 -11.54
N PRO A 471 34.21 2.18 -11.64
CA PRO A 471 33.58 2.55 -12.89
C PRO A 471 34.45 3.42 -13.80
N GLN A 472 34.57 3.01 -15.06
CA GLN A 472 35.32 3.76 -16.07
C GLN A 472 34.40 4.48 -17.03
N LEU A 473 34.17 5.77 -16.77
CA LEU A 473 33.43 6.64 -17.67
C LEU A 473 34.17 6.83 -19.00
N SER A 474 33.45 6.58 -20.11
CA SER A 474 33.97 6.93 -21.42
C SER A 474 33.65 8.37 -21.79
N MET A 475 34.66 9.13 -22.23
CA MET A 475 34.38 10.28 -23.06
C MET A 475 34.12 9.77 -24.47
N ASN A 476 32.92 10.02 -25.02
CA ASN A 476 32.64 9.84 -26.44
C ASN A 476 33.87 10.26 -27.26
N GLU A 477 34.50 9.29 -27.94
CA GLU A 477 35.71 9.54 -28.72
C GLU A 477 35.37 10.67 -29.69
N ASN A 478 35.94 11.85 -29.46
CA ASN A 478 35.55 13.06 -30.16
C ASN A 478 35.76 12.82 -31.66
N GLN A 479 34.67 12.66 -32.43
CA GLN A 479 34.70 12.27 -33.85
C GLN A 479 35.54 13.23 -34.71
N PHE A 480 35.86 14.42 -34.18
CA PHE A 480 36.66 15.43 -34.83
C PHE A 480 38.11 15.56 -34.32
N SER A 481 38.56 14.68 -33.42
CA SER A 481 39.90 14.71 -32.81
C SER A 481 41.04 14.67 -33.84
N ASN A 482 40.81 14.02 -35.00
CA ASN A 482 41.81 13.79 -36.03
C ASN A 482 41.58 14.56 -37.35
N ILE A 483 40.71 15.57 -37.36
CA ILE A 483 40.39 16.32 -38.59
C ILE A 483 41.56 17.17 -39.09
N LYS A 484 41.92 16.96 -40.36
CA LYS A 484 42.94 17.75 -41.07
C LYS A 484 42.32 18.47 -42.27
N LEU A 485 42.59 19.77 -42.38
CA LEU A 485 42.32 20.58 -43.57
C LEU A 485 43.62 20.94 -44.25
N TYR A 486 43.79 20.55 -45.52
CA TYR A 486 45.04 20.82 -46.25
C TYR A 486 44.82 21.03 -47.77
N PRO A 487 45.70 21.79 -48.44
CA PRO A 487 46.81 22.56 -47.85
C PRO A 487 46.30 23.78 -47.07
N ASN A 488 47.01 24.18 -46.01
CA ASN A 488 46.76 25.41 -45.28
C ASN A 488 48.11 26.03 -44.87
N PRO A 489 48.54 27.17 -45.44
CA PRO A 489 47.81 28.04 -46.38
C PRO A 489 47.47 27.37 -47.73
N VAL A 490 46.34 27.76 -48.32
CA VAL A 490 45.84 27.24 -49.59
C VAL A 490 46.49 28.00 -50.74
N VAL A 491 47.13 27.29 -51.68
CA VAL A 491 47.86 27.91 -52.81
C VAL A 491 47.21 27.57 -54.16
N GLY A 492 46.03 26.94 -54.14
CA GLY A 492 45.30 26.52 -55.33
C GLY A 492 43.79 26.53 -55.11
N ASP A 493 43.06 25.92 -56.03
CA ASP A 493 41.60 26.02 -56.08
C ASP A 493 40.85 25.10 -55.12
N TYR A 494 41.55 24.31 -54.30
CA TYR A 494 40.93 23.26 -53.47
C TYR A 494 41.53 23.14 -52.08
N ILE A 495 40.67 22.80 -51.12
CA ILE A 495 41.05 22.26 -49.80
C ILE A 495 40.54 20.82 -49.69
N ASN A 496 41.28 19.97 -48.98
CA ASN A 496 40.91 18.59 -48.69
C ASN A 496 40.66 18.41 -47.19
N ILE A 497 39.69 17.54 -46.88
CA ILE A 497 39.25 17.18 -45.53
C ILE A 497 39.61 15.70 -45.31
N ASP A 498 40.35 15.43 -44.25
CA ASP A 498 40.75 14.08 -43.84
C ASP A 498 40.47 13.86 -42.35
N GLY A 499 40.30 12.61 -41.93
CA GLY A 499 39.97 12.25 -40.54
C GLY A 499 38.48 12.24 -40.19
N ILE A 500 37.58 12.28 -41.18
CA ILE A 500 36.13 12.10 -41.01
C ILE A 500 35.62 10.88 -41.79
N ASN A 501 34.84 10.03 -41.12
CA ASN A 501 34.35 8.75 -41.65
C ASN A 501 32.81 8.64 -41.69
N SER A 502 32.10 9.55 -41.02
CA SER A 502 30.63 9.69 -41.08
C SER A 502 30.20 10.66 -42.19
N ASP A 503 28.89 10.74 -42.45
CA ASP A 503 28.29 11.80 -43.25
C ASP A 503 28.45 13.16 -42.56
N PHE A 504 28.80 14.19 -43.31
CA PHE A 504 29.10 15.52 -42.78
C PHE A 504 28.73 16.66 -43.73
N GLU A 505 28.43 17.81 -43.14
CA GLU A 505 28.28 19.09 -43.82
C GLU A 505 29.53 19.95 -43.62
N THR A 506 29.92 20.69 -44.65
CA THR A 506 30.98 21.72 -44.59
C THR A 506 30.39 23.09 -44.88
N LYS A 507 30.61 24.06 -43.98
CA LYS A 507 30.31 25.49 -44.22
C LYS A 507 31.58 26.31 -44.11
N ILE A 508 31.84 27.17 -45.10
CA ILE A 508 32.95 28.13 -45.07
C ILE A 508 32.38 29.52 -44.81
N PHE A 509 32.89 30.18 -43.77
CA PHE A 509 32.52 31.51 -43.35
C PHE A 509 33.64 32.51 -43.63
N ASN A 510 33.28 33.71 -44.07
CA ASN A 510 34.21 34.84 -44.03
C ASN A 510 34.37 35.37 -42.59
N VAL A 511 35.29 36.30 -42.36
CA VAL A 511 35.55 36.90 -41.04
C VAL A 511 34.36 37.67 -40.43
N LEU A 512 33.32 37.93 -41.20
CA LEU A 512 32.07 38.56 -40.73
C LEU A 512 31.01 37.52 -40.34
N GLY A 513 31.34 36.23 -40.36
CA GLY A 513 30.41 35.14 -40.02
C GLY A 513 29.38 34.83 -41.12
N LYS A 514 29.57 35.35 -42.35
CA LYS A 514 28.69 35.01 -43.47
C LYS A 514 29.17 33.73 -44.16
N VAL A 515 28.28 32.76 -44.34
CA VAL A 515 28.52 31.57 -45.17
C VAL A 515 28.77 32.00 -46.62
N VAL A 516 29.94 31.66 -47.14
CA VAL A 516 30.37 31.94 -48.52
C VAL A 516 30.40 30.68 -49.39
N LEU A 517 30.46 29.49 -48.76
CA LEU A 517 30.40 28.20 -49.45
C LEU A 517 29.81 27.14 -48.51
N GLN A 518 29.07 26.20 -49.09
CA GLN A 518 28.49 25.05 -48.39
C GLN A 518 28.62 23.80 -49.26
N SER A 519 28.91 22.66 -48.65
CA SER A 519 29.04 21.36 -49.32
C SER A 519 28.62 20.23 -48.38
N PHE A 520 28.15 19.12 -48.94
CA PHE A 520 27.75 17.93 -48.20
C PHE A 520 28.59 16.73 -48.66
N ASN A 521 29.08 15.93 -47.71
CA ASN A 521 29.79 14.67 -47.92
C ASN A 521 30.93 14.73 -48.94
N SER A 522 31.59 15.89 -49.09
CA SER A 522 32.69 16.08 -50.03
C SER A 522 34.01 16.28 -49.30
N LYS A 523 34.97 15.36 -49.53
CA LYS A 523 36.32 15.45 -48.95
C LYS A 523 37.23 16.44 -49.70
N THR A 524 36.81 16.97 -50.85
CA THR A 524 37.55 17.97 -51.63
C THR A 524 36.63 19.13 -51.98
N ILE A 525 36.95 20.32 -51.48
CA ILE A 525 36.11 21.52 -51.60
C ILE A 525 36.76 22.51 -52.57
N ASN A 526 36.05 22.88 -53.64
CA ASN A 526 36.51 23.88 -54.61
C ASN A 526 36.29 25.30 -54.06
N ILE A 527 37.36 26.05 -53.89
CA ILE A 527 37.39 27.41 -53.34
C ILE A 527 37.85 28.46 -54.36
N SER A 528 37.94 28.13 -55.65
CA SER A 528 38.42 29.05 -56.71
C SER A 528 37.70 30.40 -56.78
N ASN A 529 36.47 30.48 -56.27
CA ASN A 529 35.66 31.71 -56.23
C ASN A 529 35.89 32.57 -54.97
N LEU A 530 36.74 32.13 -54.03
CA LEU A 530 37.07 32.87 -52.82
C LEU A 530 38.29 33.76 -53.05
N GLN A 531 38.27 34.97 -52.49
CA GLN A 531 39.41 35.88 -52.53
C GLN A 531 40.44 35.49 -51.45
N SER A 532 41.71 35.88 -51.62
CA SER A 532 42.72 35.65 -50.58
C SER A 532 42.31 36.30 -49.25
N GLY A 533 42.46 35.57 -48.16
CA GLY A 533 41.95 35.97 -46.86
C GLY A 533 41.86 34.84 -45.84
N ILE A 534 41.36 35.18 -44.66
CA ILE A 534 41.12 34.23 -43.57
C ILE A 534 39.66 33.77 -43.64
N TYR A 535 39.46 32.46 -43.55
CA TYR A 535 38.14 31.84 -43.50
C TYR A 535 38.06 30.83 -42.36
N LEU A 536 36.84 30.62 -41.85
CA LEU A 536 36.53 29.56 -40.90
C LEU A 536 35.77 28.47 -41.64
N VAL A 537 36.19 27.22 -41.46
CA VAL A 537 35.55 26.05 -42.02
C VAL A 537 34.92 25.29 -40.86
N GLU A 538 33.60 25.23 -40.83
CA GLU A 538 32.83 24.40 -39.92
C GLU A 538 32.54 23.07 -40.60
N LEU A 539 32.77 21.97 -39.88
CA LEU A 539 32.37 20.63 -40.24
C LEU A 539 31.38 20.14 -39.20
N SER A 540 30.22 19.66 -39.62
CA SER A 540 29.18 19.16 -38.72
C SER A 540 28.70 17.77 -39.13
N SER A 541 28.50 16.88 -38.15
CA SER A 541 28.02 15.51 -38.30
C SER A 541 27.05 15.23 -37.15
N GLU A 542 25.83 14.79 -37.47
CA GLU A 542 24.75 14.55 -36.49
C GLU A 542 24.58 15.71 -35.49
N ASN A 543 24.93 15.50 -34.22
CA ASN A 543 24.79 16.47 -33.11
C ASN A 543 26.10 17.17 -32.72
N SER A 544 27.14 17.09 -33.56
CA SER A 544 28.48 17.61 -33.24
C SER A 544 29.07 18.44 -34.38
N PHE A 545 29.90 19.44 -34.05
CA PHE A 545 30.62 20.25 -35.04
C PHE A 545 32.02 20.66 -34.59
N ILE A 546 32.92 20.91 -35.55
CA ILE A 546 34.23 21.50 -35.32
C ILE A 546 34.46 22.67 -36.28
N THR A 547 35.14 23.72 -35.80
CA THR A 547 35.59 24.83 -36.64
C THR A 547 37.11 24.84 -36.77
N LYS A 548 37.61 24.98 -37.99
CA LYS A 548 39.04 25.12 -38.31
C LYS A 548 39.28 26.37 -39.15
N LYS A 549 40.39 27.06 -38.90
CA LYS A 549 40.81 28.23 -39.69
C LYS A 549 41.61 27.80 -40.91
N ILE A 550 41.30 28.39 -42.06
CA ILE A 550 42.13 28.31 -43.27
C ILE A 550 42.58 29.70 -43.73
N ILE A 551 43.70 29.75 -44.44
CA ILE A 551 44.25 30.95 -45.07
C ILE A 551 44.34 30.69 -46.56
N ILE A 552 43.61 31.44 -47.38
CA ILE A 552 43.63 31.39 -48.86
C ILE A 552 44.50 32.50 -49.39
#